data_AF-A0A6J4P0E6-F1
#
_entry.id   AF-A0A6J4P0E6-F1
#
_cell.length_a   1.000
_cell.length_b   1.000
_cell.length_c   1.000
_cell.angle_alpha   90.00
_cell.angle_beta   90.00
_cell.angle_gamma   90.00
#
_symmetry.space_group_name_H-M   'P 1'
#
loop_
_entity.id
_entity.type
_entity.pdbx_description
1 polymer ?
#
loop_
_entity_poly.entity_id
_entity_poly.type
_entity_poly.pdbx_seq_one_letter_code
_entity_poly.pdbx_strand_id
1 'polypeptide(L)'
;MSRAARARRGAALLAPAVAVLVGTTGCGQLYESREPASGPPDGPVEDVSQVRIGFAQQQLQAPYFSAMQVRAEQIAAEQGFTLLFQSANKDPVIQMNQMQSMLAQDIDALVVNATSVAGQTEMMTQIASQVPVVYIDTSVPGTGTTSVQSDNLTIGRESGKITAKRFLDAGKDSITMLILTGPATDEFVGPNRQKGFLEGLEEGGLQYEVVSAQPGDYAQDRGQVAAENMLAANSDVDLVMGLNDSMTLGAYNVIEANPDYDDILVAAAADGQKEALALIAEDGCESRYISTGLNSPSLAAEDALKIAVDIATGATEPADYPKESFTEAVGIGCENIEEYYDPESVF
;
A
#
# COMPACT_ATOMS: atom_id res chain seq x y z
N MET A 1 -64.76 -41.41 21.20
CA MET A 1 -65.65 -42.30 20.41
C MET A 1 -65.84 -41.64 19.06
N SER A 2 -65.62 -42.22 17.88
CA SER A 2 -65.38 -43.59 17.45
C SER A 2 -64.99 -43.53 15.96
N ARG A 3 -63.94 -44.28 15.58
CA ARG A 3 -63.77 -45.06 14.32
C ARG A 3 -63.82 -44.31 12.98
N ALA A 4 -62.77 -44.30 12.16
CA ALA A 4 -62.07 -45.39 11.45
C ALA A 4 -62.57 -45.67 10.02
N ALA A 5 -61.58 -45.74 9.12
CA ALA A 5 -61.39 -46.71 8.03
C ALA A 5 -61.98 -46.51 6.62
N ARG A 6 -61.04 -46.32 5.68
CA ARG A 6 -60.74 -47.09 4.43
C ARG A 6 -61.82 -47.28 3.34
N ALA A 7 -61.42 -46.93 2.10
CA ALA A 7 -61.21 -47.84 0.93
C ALA A 7 -60.71 -46.99 -0.26
N ARG A 8 -59.49 -47.15 -0.81
CA ARG A 8 -58.91 -48.13 -1.77
C ARG A 8 -59.53 -48.18 -3.19
N ARG A 9 -58.64 -47.83 -4.15
CA ARG A 9 -58.36 -48.40 -5.50
C ARG A 9 -59.09 -47.84 -6.73
N GLY A 10 -58.28 -47.50 -7.74
CA GLY A 10 -58.66 -47.46 -9.16
C GLY A 10 -57.66 -46.67 -10.00
N ALA A 11 -56.74 -47.35 -10.68
CA ALA A 11 -55.77 -46.78 -11.61
C ALA A 11 -56.37 -46.65 -13.02
N ALA A 12 -55.99 -45.63 -13.78
CA ALA A 12 -55.95 -45.67 -15.24
C ALA A 12 -54.98 -44.59 -15.78
N LEU A 13 -54.02 -45.03 -16.57
CA LEU A 13 -53.08 -44.22 -17.35
C LEU A 13 -53.82 -43.45 -18.46
N LEU A 14 -53.29 -42.26 -18.81
CA LEU A 14 -53.25 -41.72 -20.18
C LEU A 14 -52.29 -40.53 -20.22
N ALA A 15 -51.17 -40.69 -20.93
CA ALA A 15 -50.32 -39.58 -21.35
C ALA A 15 -50.98 -38.87 -22.55
N PRO A 16 -50.69 -37.57 -22.75
CA PRO A 16 -49.85 -37.26 -23.92
C PRO A 16 -48.89 -36.07 -23.74
N ALA A 17 -47.77 -36.20 -24.48
CA ALA A 17 -47.03 -35.15 -25.19
C ALA A 17 -46.91 -33.75 -24.55
N VAL A 18 -45.76 -33.50 -23.92
CA VAL A 18 -45.25 -32.13 -23.74
C VAL A 18 -44.33 -31.82 -24.92
N ALA A 19 -44.77 -30.86 -25.73
CA ALA A 19 -44.01 -30.28 -26.83
C ALA A 19 -42.78 -29.55 -26.28
N VAL A 20 -41.63 -29.85 -26.88
CA VAL A 20 -40.38 -29.10 -26.72
C VAL A 20 -40.58 -27.72 -27.33
N LEU A 21 -40.63 -26.68 -26.48
CA LEU A 21 -40.47 -25.30 -26.89
C LEU A 21 -39.00 -24.93 -26.78
N VAL A 22 -38.34 -24.90 -27.94
CA VAL A 22 -37.03 -24.28 -28.12
C VAL A 22 -37.20 -22.77 -27.97
N GLY A 23 -36.76 -22.24 -26.83
CA GLY A 23 -36.63 -20.81 -26.55
C GLY A 23 -35.18 -20.37 -26.75
N THR A 24 -35.01 -19.33 -27.54
CA THR A 24 -33.79 -18.78 -28.11
C THR A 24 -32.84 -18.12 -27.09
N THR A 25 -31.55 -18.48 -27.19
CA THR A 25 -30.34 -17.63 -27.08
C THR A 25 -30.32 -16.52 -26.04
N GLY A 26 -29.71 -16.80 -24.89
CA GLY A 26 -28.90 -15.83 -24.15
C GLY A 26 -27.44 -16.31 -24.19
N CYS A 27 -26.55 -15.51 -24.77
CA CYS A 27 -25.11 -15.75 -24.75
C CYS A 27 -24.58 -15.63 -23.32
N GLY A 28 -24.61 -16.74 -22.57
CA GLY A 28 -23.70 -16.98 -21.48
C GLY A 28 -22.56 -17.84 -22.02
N GLN A 29 -21.36 -17.29 -22.12
CA GLN A 29 -20.15 -18.09 -22.23
C GLN A 29 -20.10 -18.93 -20.94
N LEU A 30 -20.47 -20.19 -21.06
CA LEU A 30 -20.22 -21.18 -20.02
C LEU A 30 -18.70 -21.29 -19.93
N TYR A 31 -18.11 -20.72 -18.88
CA TYR A 31 -16.77 -21.08 -18.47
C TYR A 31 -16.83 -22.58 -18.19
N GLU A 32 -16.15 -23.39 -19.01
CA GLU A 32 -15.81 -24.75 -18.63
C GLU A 32 -15.03 -24.65 -17.34
N SER A 33 -15.66 -25.05 -16.24
CA SER A 33 -14.99 -25.27 -14.97
C SER A 33 -13.97 -26.38 -15.19
N ARG A 34 -12.70 -26.02 -15.33
CA ARG A 34 -11.61 -26.97 -15.02
C ARG A 34 -11.76 -27.37 -13.56
N GLU A 35 -11.58 -28.66 -13.27
CA GLU A 35 -11.48 -29.13 -11.89
C GLU A 35 -10.39 -28.33 -11.17
N PRO A 36 -10.58 -27.98 -9.88
CA PRO A 36 -9.53 -27.32 -9.10
C PRO A 36 -8.27 -28.17 -9.15
N ALA A 37 -7.12 -27.57 -9.48
CA ALA A 37 -5.85 -28.29 -9.42
C ALA A 37 -5.63 -28.78 -7.98
N SER A 38 -5.53 -30.10 -7.82
CA SER A 38 -5.18 -30.74 -6.57
C SER A 38 -3.66 -30.89 -6.52
N GLY A 39 -2.95 -29.89 -6.02
CA GLY A 39 -1.51 -29.94 -5.78
C GLY A 39 -0.84 -28.56 -5.86
N PRO A 40 0.39 -28.42 -5.35
CA PRO A 40 1.23 -27.27 -5.67
C PRO A 40 1.47 -27.17 -7.19
N PRO A 41 1.85 -26.00 -7.73
CA PRO A 41 2.16 -25.83 -9.14
C PRO A 41 3.17 -26.89 -9.65
N ASP A 42 3.02 -27.29 -10.92
CA ASP A 42 3.88 -28.25 -11.62
C ASP A 42 5.29 -27.66 -11.87
N GLY A 43 6.07 -27.47 -10.81
CA GLY A 43 7.43 -26.96 -10.88
C GLY A 43 7.58 -25.56 -11.52
N PRO A 44 8.82 -25.13 -11.79
CA PRO A 44 9.08 -23.83 -12.40
C PRO A 44 8.49 -23.69 -13.81
N VAL A 45 7.93 -22.50 -14.09
CA VAL A 45 7.45 -22.13 -15.43
C VAL A 45 8.57 -21.41 -16.20
N GLU A 46 9.28 -22.12 -17.07
CA GLU A 46 10.46 -21.57 -17.77
C GLU A 46 10.16 -20.37 -18.70
N ASP A 47 8.93 -20.22 -19.18
CA ASP A 47 8.50 -19.11 -20.05
C ASP A 47 7.66 -18.10 -19.25
N VAL A 48 8.19 -16.89 -19.07
CA VAL A 48 7.53 -15.78 -18.34
C VAL A 48 6.12 -15.50 -18.86
N SER A 49 5.84 -15.72 -20.15
CA SER A 49 4.50 -15.49 -20.71
C SER A 49 3.42 -16.43 -20.18
N GLN A 50 3.83 -17.56 -19.60
CA GLN A 50 2.95 -18.53 -18.96
C GLN A 50 2.80 -18.29 -17.45
N VAL A 51 3.63 -17.42 -16.86
CA VAL A 51 3.60 -17.10 -15.43
C VAL A 51 2.33 -16.33 -15.08
N ARG A 52 1.72 -16.70 -13.95
CA ARG A 52 0.51 -16.09 -13.38
C ARG A 52 0.79 -15.64 -11.95
N ILE A 53 0.80 -14.34 -11.72
CA ILE A 53 1.03 -13.74 -10.40
C ILE A 53 -0.29 -13.25 -9.82
N GLY A 54 -0.65 -13.71 -8.64
CA GLY A 54 -1.71 -13.10 -7.85
C GLY A 54 -1.20 -11.85 -7.12
N PHE A 55 -1.97 -10.78 -7.06
CA PHE A 55 -1.65 -9.59 -6.26
C PHE A 55 -2.85 -9.21 -5.39
N ALA A 56 -2.74 -9.48 -4.09
CA ALA A 56 -3.76 -9.16 -3.09
C ALA A 56 -3.42 -7.86 -2.35
N GLN A 57 -3.95 -6.73 -2.83
CA GLN A 57 -3.75 -5.40 -2.27
C GLN A 57 -4.74 -5.12 -1.12
N GLN A 58 -4.30 -4.41 -0.08
CA GLN A 58 -5.16 -4.06 1.06
C GLN A 58 -6.24 -3.03 0.69
N GLN A 59 -5.90 -1.99 -0.08
CA GLN A 59 -6.83 -0.92 -0.46
C GLN A 59 -6.34 -0.13 -1.69
N LEU A 60 -7.17 0.77 -2.24
CA LEU A 60 -6.80 1.67 -3.33
C LEU A 60 -7.12 3.15 -3.06
N GLN A 61 -7.72 3.48 -1.90
CA GLN A 61 -8.13 4.87 -1.63
C GLN A 61 -6.95 5.81 -1.38
N ALA A 62 -5.78 5.29 -0.98
CA ALA A 62 -4.56 6.10 -0.87
C ALA A 62 -3.84 6.17 -2.24
N PRO A 63 -3.35 7.36 -2.65
CA PRO A 63 -2.62 7.52 -3.92
C PRO A 63 -1.46 6.54 -4.08
N TYR A 64 -0.72 6.27 -3.00
CA TYR A 64 0.38 5.31 -2.97
C TYR A 64 -0.02 3.91 -3.48
N PHE A 65 -1.15 3.37 -3.01
CA PHE A 65 -1.60 2.04 -3.42
C PHE A 65 -2.24 2.02 -4.81
N SER A 66 -2.88 3.12 -5.23
CA SER A 66 -3.36 3.28 -6.61
C SER A 66 -2.20 3.32 -7.61
N ALA A 67 -1.14 4.08 -7.31
CA ALA A 67 0.06 4.12 -8.13
C ALA A 67 0.78 2.77 -8.18
N MET A 68 0.84 2.05 -7.06
CA MET A 68 1.38 0.68 -7.00
C MET A 68 0.65 -0.27 -7.95
N GLN A 69 -0.69 -0.18 -8.04
CA GLN A 69 -1.47 -0.97 -9.00
C GLN A 69 -1.08 -0.62 -10.44
N VAL A 70 -1.04 0.67 -10.78
CA VAL A 70 -0.70 1.13 -12.13
C VAL A 70 0.69 0.61 -12.52
N ARG A 71 1.68 0.71 -11.62
CA ARG A 71 3.02 0.19 -11.91
C ARG A 71 3.06 -1.32 -12.02
N ALA A 72 2.35 -2.05 -11.16
CA ALA A 72 2.26 -3.51 -11.23
C ALA A 72 1.68 -3.99 -12.58
N GLU A 73 0.63 -3.34 -13.06
CA GLU A 73 0.01 -3.62 -14.36
C GLU A 73 0.97 -3.32 -15.54
N GLN A 74 1.73 -2.22 -15.46
CA GLN A 74 2.75 -1.88 -16.44
C GLN A 74 3.86 -2.94 -16.49
N ILE A 75 4.40 -3.33 -15.33
CA ILE A 75 5.44 -4.37 -15.23
C ILE A 75 4.95 -5.69 -15.85
N ALA A 76 3.72 -6.09 -15.55
CA ALA A 76 3.13 -7.30 -16.13
C ALA A 76 3.03 -7.22 -17.65
N ALA A 77 2.61 -6.08 -18.20
CA ALA A 77 2.54 -5.86 -19.64
C ALA A 77 3.92 -5.82 -20.31
N GLU A 78 4.91 -5.20 -19.66
CA GLU A 78 6.30 -5.09 -20.13
C GLU A 78 7.00 -6.45 -20.16
N GLN A 79 6.80 -7.28 -19.14
CA GLN A 79 7.45 -8.60 -19.00
C GLN A 79 6.65 -9.74 -19.62
N GLY A 80 5.34 -9.56 -19.84
CA GLY A 80 4.47 -10.50 -20.53
C GLY A 80 3.79 -11.57 -19.65
N PHE A 81 3.91 -11.51 -18.33
CA PHE A 81 3.21 -12.43 -17.42
C PHE A 81 1.76 -11.99 -17.16
N THR A 82 0.92 -12.91 -16.68
CA THR A 82 -0.46 -12.61 -16.28
C THR A 82 -0.52 -12.11 -14.84
N LEU A 83 -1.04 -10.91 -14.62
CA LEU A 83 -1.30 -10.36 -13.29
C LEU A 83 -2.78 -10.47 -12.91
N LEU A 84 -3.08 -11.14 -11.80
CA LEU A 84 -4.40 -11.18 -11.18
C LEU A 84 -4.44 -10.22 -9.99
N PHE A 85 -4.73 -8.94 -10.25
CA PHE A 85 -4.79 -7.91 -9.21
C PHE A 85 -6.19 -7.83 -8.57
N GLN A 86 -6.25 -7.77 -7.25
CA GLN A 86 -7.48 -7.52 -6.49
C GLN A 86 -7.19 -6.60 -5.29
N SER A 87 -8.16 -5.75 -4.93
CA SER A 87 -8.10 -4.89 -3.74
C SER A 87 -9.17 -5.29 -2.73
N ALA A 88 -8.78 -5.41 -1.47
CA ALA A 88 -9.64 -5.89 -0.39
C ALA A 88 -10.46 -4.80 0.32
N ASN A 89 -10.24 -3.51 -0.02
CA ASN A 89 -10.90 -2.38 0.63
C ASN A 89 -10.80 -2.42 2.18
N LYS A 90 -9.62 -2.77 2.69
CA LYS A 90 -9.25 -2.97 4.10
C LYS A 90 -10.03 -4.09 4.82
N ASP A 91 -10.71 -4.98 4.08
CA ASP A 91 -11.46 -6.09 4.67
C ASP A 91 -10.64 -7.41 4.58
N PRO A 92 -10.19 -7.98 5.72
CA PRO A 92 -9.38 -9.19 5.72
C PRO A 92 -10.13 -10.43 5.20
N VAL A 93 -11.46 -10.47 5.31
CA VAL A 93 -12.29 -11.57 4.79
C VAL A 93 -12.39 -11.47 3.27
N ILE A 94 -12.55 -10.27 2.72
CA ILE A 94 -12.49 -10.06 1.27
C ILE A 94 -11.11 -10.44 0.75
N GLN A 95 -10.03 -10.01 1.41
CA GLN A 95 -8.66 -10.36 0.99
C GLN A 95 -8.44 -11.88 0.96
N MET A 96 -8.91 -12.58 1.99
CA MET A 96 -8.87 -14.05 2.06
C MET A 96 -9.53 -14.70 0.83
N ASN A 97 -10.77 -14.29 0.54
CA ASN A 97 -11.54 -14.85 -0.56
C ASN A 97 -10.89 -14.56 -1.93
N GLN A 98 -10.28 -13.38 -2.08
CA GLN A 98 -9.52 -13.02 -3.27
C GLN A 98 -8.30 -13.92 -3.45
N MET A 99 -7.50 -14.14 -2.40
CA MET A 99 -6.34 -15.04 -2.47
C MET A 99 -6.75 -16.49 -2.75
N GLN A 100 -7.82 -17.00 -2.14
CA GLN A 100 -8.35 -18.34 -2.45
C GLN A 100 -8.82 -18.44 -3.92
N SER A 101 -9.44 -17.38 -4.45
CA SER A 101 -9.86 -17.32 -5.85
C SER A 101 -8.66 -17.27 -6.81
N MET A 102 -7.55 -16.63 -6.42
CA MET A 102 -6.31 -16.63 -7.19
C MET A 102 -5.65 -18.02 -7.17
N LEU A 103 -5.58 -18.68 -6.02
CA LEU A 103 -5.09 -20.07 -5.91
C LEU A 103 -5.90 -21.03 -6.79
N ALA A 104 -7.23 -20.91 -6.81
CA ALA A 104 -8.09 -21.70 -7.70
C ALA A 104 -7.93 -21.37 -9.20
N GLN A 105 -7.22 -20.29 -9.52
CA GLN A 105 -6.83 -19.90 -10.86
C GLN A 105 -5.37 -20.25 -11.17
N ASP A 106 -4.77 -21.18 -10.41
CA ASP A 106 -3.44 -21.74 -10.63
C ASP A 106 -2.35 -20.65 -10.79
N ILE A 107 -2.26 -19.73 -9.81
CA ILE A 107 -1.15 -18.78 -9.74
C ILE A 107 0.16 -19.47 -9.33
N ASP A 108 1.27 -18.99 -9.88
CA ASP A 108 2.62 -19.52 -9.61
C ASP A 108 3.28 -18.86 -8.39
N ALA A 109 2.92 -17.60 -8.13
CA ALA A 109 3.34 -16.85 -6.94
C ALA A 109 2.27 -15.84 -6.54
N LEU A 110 2.26 -15.47 -5.26
CA LEU A 110 1.33 -14.51 -4.68
C LEU A 110 2.08 -13.33 -4.06
N VAL A 111 1.78 -12.12 -4.52
CA VAL A 111 2.18 -10.87 -3.88
C VAL A 111 1.05 -10.40 -2.96
N VAL A 112 1.37 -10.06 -1.70
CA VAL A 112 0.37 -9.67 -0.70
C VAL A 112 0.79 -8.39 0.01
N ASN A 113 -0.08 -7.38 -0.01
CA ASN A 113 -0.04 -6.30 0.97
C ASN A 113 -1.09 -6.57 2.05
N ALA A 114 -0.66 -7.05 3.22
CA ALA A 114 -1.56 -7.57 4.23
C ALA A 114 -2.46 -6.48 4.85
N THR A 115 -3.76 -6.76 4.98
CA THR A 115 -4.68 -5.82 5.69
C THR A 115 -4.47 -5.78 7.21
N SER A 116 -3.85 -6.80 7.80
CA SER A 116 -3.57 -6.87 9.24
C SER A 116 -2.44 -7.85 9.55
N VAL A 117 -1.47 -7.40 10.35
CA VAL A 117 -0.34 -8.22 10.80
C VAL A 117 -0.80 -9.37 11.70
N ALA A 118 -1.53 -9.07 12.79
CA ALA A 118 -1.92 -10.08 13.77
C ALA A 118 -3.16 -10.89 13.36
N GLY A 119 -4.07 -10.30 12.58
CA GLY A 119 -5.35 -10.92 12.24
C GLY A 119 -5.27 -12.03 11.18
N GLN A 120 -4.13 -12.20 10.51
CA GLN A 120 -4.01 -13.02 9.30
C GLN A 120 -3.01 -14.18 9.41
N THR A 121 -2.32 -14.38 10.54
CA THR A 121 -1.23 -15.37 10.67
C THR A 121 -1.63 -16.81 10.28
N GLU A 122 -2.74 -17.33 10.81
CA GLU A 122 -3.18 -18.71 10.53
C GLU A 122 -3.51 -18.90 9.04
N MET A 123 -4.29 -17.98 8.49
CA MET A 123 -4.66 -17.97 7.08
C MET A 123 -3.43 -17.87 6.17
N MET A 124 -2.51 -16.95 6.46
CA MET A 124 -1.31 -16.77 5.64
C MET A 124 -0.36 -17.95 5.74
N THR A 125 -0.30 -18.64 6.89
CA THR A 125 0.43 -19.91 7.02
C THR A 125 -0.13 -20.96 6.07
N GLN A 126 -1.47 -21.07 5.99
CA GLN A 126 -2.13 -22.01 5.07
C GLN A 126 -1.89 -21.65 3.60
N ILE A 127 -1.98 -20.36 3.23
CA ILE A 127 -1.74 -19.92 1.85
C ILE A 127 -0.28 -20.13 1.44
N ALA A 128 0.67 -19.74 2.29
CA ALA A 128 2.09 -19.91 2.03
C ALA A 128 2.55 -21.38 1.92
N SER A 129 1.72 -22.34 2.39
CA SER A 129 1.99 -23.77 2.19
C SER A 129 1.63 -24.28 0.79
N GLN A 130 0.89 -23.49 -0.01
CA GLN A 130 0.38 -23.88 -1.33
C GLN A 130 1.10 -23.16 -2.47
N VAL A 131 1.53 -21.91 -2.23
CA VAL A 131 2.18 -21.05 -3.23
C VAL A 131 3.25 -20.18 -2.55
N PRO A 132 4.35 -19.84 -3.22
CA PRO A 132 5.28 -18.83 -2.72
C PRO A 132 4.57 -17.49 -2.48
N VAL A 133 4.81 -16.88 -1.32
CA VAL A 133 4.20 -15.59 -0.93
C VAL A 133 5.29 -14.55 -0.75
N VAL A 134 5.19 -13.45 -1.50
CA VAL A 134 6.02 -12.26 -1.37
C VAL A 134 5.17 -11.16 -0.73
N TYR A 135 5.56 -10.69 0.46
CA TYR A 135 4.91 -9.53 1.04
C TYR A 135 5.44 -8.24 0.45
N ILE A 136 4.57 -7.26 0.31
CA ILE A 136 4.91 -5.89 -0.11
C ILE A 136 4.26 -4.91 0.86
N ASP A 137 5.03 -3.91 1.30
CA ASP A 137 4.62 -2.83 2.22
C ASP A 137 4.24 -3.33 3.63
N THR A 138 3.17 -4.11 3.79
CA THR A 138 2.75 -4.71 5.06
C THR A 138 2.86 -6.24 5.02
N SER A 139 3.67 -6.80 5.92
CA SER A 139 3.91 -8.25 6.03
C SER A 139 3.19 -8.90 7.22
N VAL A 140 3.11 -10.23 7.21
CA VAL A 140 2.68 -11.04 8.36
C VAL A 140 3.89 -11.88 8.83
N PRO A 141 4.61 -11.42 9.88
CA PRO A 141 5.85 -12.05 10.33
C PRO A 141 5.71 -13.55 10.61
N GLY A 142 6.75 -14.31 10.26
CA GLY A 142 6.78 -15.76 10.45
C GLY A 142 6.00 -16.57 9.41
N THR A 143 5.42 -15.91 8.41
CA THR A 143 4.75 -16.55 7.26
C THR A 143 5.38 -16.10 5.94
N GLY A 144 5.06 -16.78 4.84
CA GLY A 144 5.53 -16.42 3.51
C GLY A 144 7.02 -16.65 3.25
N THR A 145 7.45 -16.27 2.04
CA THR A 145 8.81 -16.47 1.55
C THR A 145 9.73 -15.35 2.02
N THR A 146 9.36 -14.11 1.68
CA THR A 146 10.11 -12.88 1.90
C THR A 146 9.17 -11.67 1.97
N SER A 147 9.69 -10.50 2.30
CA SER A 147 8.98 -9.22 2.27
C SER A 147 9.85 -8.10 1.68
N VAL A 148 9.22 -7.21 0.93
CA VAL A 148 9.76 -5.94 0.46
C VAL A 148 9.03 -4.84 1.22
N GLN A 149 9.75 -4.12 2.08
CA GLN A 149 9.19 -3.07 2.94
C GLN A 149 10.02 -1.80 2.82
N SER A 150 9.48 -0.67 3.27
CA SER A 150 10.25 0.57 3.38
C SER A 150 10.92 0.63 4.75
N ASP A 151 12.18 1.09 4.84
CA ASP A 151 12.85 1.35 6.11
C ASP A 151 12.33 2.68 6.72
N ASN A 152 11.10 2.62 7.22
CA ASN A 152 10.37 3.79 7.72
C ASN A 152 11.14 4.61 8.77
N LEU A 153 11.99 3.97 9.58
CA LEU A 153 12.82 4.66 10.56
C LEU A 153 13.94 5.44 9.87
N THR A 154 14.70 4.79 8.98
CA THR A 154 15.81 5.45 8.29
C THR A 154 15.33 6.53 7.34
N ILE A 155 14.26 6.27 6.57
CA ILE A 155 13.68 7.27 5.65
C ILE A 155 13.25 8.53 6.41
N GLY A 156 12.54 8.36 7.55
CA GLY A 156 12.18 9.47 8.43
C GLY A 156 13.41 10.22 8.94
N ARG A 157 14.44 9.49 9.39
CA ARG A 157 15.70 10.07 9.90
C ARG A 157 16.40 10.94 8.87
N GLU A 158 16.49 10.49 7.63
CA GLU A 158 17.13 11.27 6.58
C GLU A 158 16.33 12.53 6.22
N SER A 159 14.99 12.47 6.19
CA SER A 159 14.16 13.68 6.06
C SER A 159 14.34 14.65 7.24
N GLY A 160 14.40 14.13 8.47
CA GLY A 160 14.66 14.92 9.67
C GLY A 160 16.00 15.66 9.62
N LYS A 161 17.06 15.03 9.13
CA LYS A 161 18.37 15.67 8.95
C LYS A 161 18.32 16.83 7.96
N ILE A 162 17.62 16.67 6.84
CA ILE A 162 17.43 17.75 5.86
C ILE A 162 16.66 18.92 6.49
N THR A 163 15.60 18.62 7.24
CA THR A 163 14.84 19.63 7.99
C THR A 163 15.73 20.36 9.00
N ALA A 164 16.54 19.64 9.79
CA ALA A 164 17.46 20.26 10.75
C ALA A 164 18.44 21.21 10.08
N LYS A 165 19.07 20.76 8.99
CA LYS A 165 19.99 21.59 8.19
C LYS A 165 19.30 22.87 7.73
N ARG A 166 18.07 22.78 7.22
CA ARG A 166 17.31 23.94 6.71
C ARG A 166 17.09 25.02 7.77
N PHE A 167 16.80 24.64 9.02
CA PHE A 167 16.63 25.60 10.12
C PHE A 167 17.96 26.15 10.65
N LEU A 168 18.98 25.30 10.78
CA LEU A 168 20.30 25.70 11.24
C LEU A 168 21.00 26.65 10.27
N ASP A 169 20.88 26.42 8.96
CA ASP A 169 21.40 27.32 7.92
C ASP A 169 20.69 28.68 7.96
N ALA A 170 19.43 28.71 8.41
CA ALA A 170 18.67 29.94 8.67
C ALA A 170 18.99 30.58 10.04
N GLY A 171 19.91 30.00 10.82
CA GLY A 171 20.32 30.51 12.12
C GLY A 171 19.34 30.24 13.26
N LYS A 172 18.38 29.30 13.09
CA LYS A 172 17.48 28.83 14.15
C LYS A 172 18.05 27.54 14.76
N ASP A 173 18.34 27.56 16.05
CA ASP A 173 18.85 26.40 16.82
C ASP A 173 17.74 25.65 17.58
N SER A 174 16.54 26.22 17.64
CA SER A 174 15.33 25.61 18.21
C SER A 174 14.09 25.97 17.40
N ILE A 175 13.16 25.02 17.29
CA ILE A 175 11.85 25.22 16.64
C ILE A 175 10.68 24.73 17.50
N THR A 176 9.48 25.20 17.17
CA THR A 176 8.20 24.66 17.63
C THR A 176 7.48 24.02 16.45
N MET A 177 6.84 22.87 16.67
CA MET A 177 6.24 22.11 15.57
C MET A 177 4.91 21.45 15.90
N LEU A 178 4.12 21.21 14.86
CA LEU A 178 2.90 20.41 14.87
C LEU A 178 3.15 19.08 14.14
N ILE A 179 2.47 18.01 14.57
CA ILE A 179 2.60 16.68 13.94
C ILE A 179 1.24 16.18 13.43
N LEU A 180 1.16 15.84 12.14
CA LEU A 180 0.05 15.11 11.54
C LEU A 180 0.34 13.61 11.58
N THR A 181 -0.36 12.88 12.44
CA THR A 181 -0.16 11.44 12.65
C THR A 181 -1.05 10.58 11.74
N GLY A 182 -0.67 9.32 11.58
CA GLY A 182 -1.56 8.29 11.05
C GLY A 182 -2.75 7.97 11.99
N PRO A 183 -3.61 7.02 11.60
CA PRO A 183 -4.72 6.58 12.44
C PRO A 183 -4.21 5.88 13.69
N ALA A 184 -4.99 5.91 14.77
CA ALA A 184 -4.63 5.29 16.04
C ALA A 184 -4.40 3.76 15.97
N THR A 185 -4.85 3.12 14.89
CA THR A 185 -4.63 1.70 14.61
C THR A 185 -3.29 1.40 13.94
N ASP A 186 -2.52 2.42 13.55
CA ASP A 186 -1.18 2.24 13.02
C ASP A 186 -0.17 2.07 14.15
N GLU A 187 0.36 0.85 14.25
CA GLU A 187 1.27 0.45 15.32
C GLU A 187 2.76 0.59 14.92
N PHE A 188 3.07 0.68 13.63
CA PHE A 188 4.46 0.50 13.15
C PHE A 188 4.91 1.54 12.12
N VAL A 189 4.12 1.82 11.09
CA VAL A 189 4.59 2.63 9.95
C VAL A 189 4.79 4.08 10.40
N GLY A 190 3.72 4.73 10.85
CA GLY A 190 3.75 6.08 11.38
C GLY A 190 4.68 6.26 12.57
N PRO A 191 4.60 5.40 13.61
CA PRO A 191 5.49 5.51 14.76
C PRO A 191 6.98 5.43 14.39
N ASN A 192 7.39 4.57 13.45
CA ASN A 192 8.79 4.51 13.00
C ASN A 192 9.18 5.75 12.19
N ARG A 193 8.32 6.24 11.30
CA ARG A 193 8.55 7.49 10.55
C ARG A 193 8.72 8.69 11.49
N GLN A 194 7.85 8.82 12.49
CA GLN A 194 7.90 9.88 13.49
C GLN A 194 9.21 9.78 14.28
N LYS A 195 9.50 8.61 14.83
CA LYS A 195 10.72 8.37 15.59
C LYS A 195 11.96 8.71 14.77
N GLY A 196 12.01 8.24 13.52
CA GLY A 196 13.11 8.50 12.60
C GLY A 196 13.30 9.99 12.39
N PHE A 197 12.24 10.70 12.02
CA PHE A 197 12.29 12.14 11.79
C PHE A 197 12.83 12.90 13.00
N LEU A 198 12.32 12.60 14.20
CA LEU A 198 12.78 13.22 15.44
C LEU A 198 14.26 12.90 15.74
N GLU A 199 14.69 11.65 15.55
CA GLU A 199 16.11 11.28 15.65
C GLU A 199 16.97 12.05 14.63
N GLY A 200 16.46 12.27 13.41
CA GLY A 200 17.12 13.05 12.38
C GLY A 200 17.29 14.53 12.77
N LEU A 201 16.29 15.12 13.43
CA LEU A 201 16.40 16.47 13.97
C LEU A 201 17.51 16.57 15.03
N GLU A 202 17.53 15.61 15.96
CA GLU A 202 18.51 15.53 17.05
C GLU A 202 19.93 15.30 16.52
N GLU A 203 20.10 14.38 15.57
CA GLU A 203 21.38 14.10 14.90
C GLU A 203 21.89 15.33 14.12
N GLY A 204 20.98 16.10 13.51
CA GLY A 204 21.30 17.37 12.86
C GLY A 204 21.65 18.49 13.85
N GLY A 205 21.35 18.32 15.15
CA GLY A 205 21.63 19.29 16.21
C GLY A 205 20.53 20.33 16.43
N LEU A 206 19.34 20.17 15.83
CA LEU A 206 18.22 21.09 16.00
C LEU A 206 17.41 20.71 17.25
N GLN A 207 17.16 21.67 18.13
CA GLN A 207 16.22 21.49 19.25
C GLN A 207 14.78 21.68 18.77
N TYR A 208 13.82 20.97 19.37
CA TYR A 208 12.42 21.09 18.99
C TYR A 208 11.47 20.95 20.18
N GLU A 209 10.30 21.58 20.06
CA GLU A 209 9.15 21.38 20.93
C GLU A 209 7.94 20.98 20.08
N VAL A 210 7.32 19.83 20.39
CA VAL A 210 6.06 19.41 19.75
C VAL A 210 4.89 20.02 20.50
N VAL A 211 4.22 20.98 19.88
CA VAL A 211 3.13 21.77 20.49
C VAL A 211 1.79 21.02 20.41
N SER A 212 1.54 20.32 19.32
CA SER A 212 0.34 19.51 19.13
C SER A 212 0.57 18.37 18.15
N ALA A 213 -0.18 17.30 18.30
CA ALA A 213 -0.24 16.20 17.35
C ALA A 213 -1.70 15.77 17.15
N GLN A 214 -2.13 15.68 15.90
CA GLN A 214 -3.49 15.25 15.56
C GLN A 214 -3.48 14.28 14.36
N PRO A 215 -4.43 13.32 14.31
CA PRO A 215 -4.50 12.37 13.22
C PRO A 215 -4.99 13.03 11.93
N GLY A 216 -4.21 12.89 10.86
CA GLY A 216 -4.61 13.13 9.48
C GLY A 216 -4.89 11.82 8.71
N ASP A 217 -4.79 10.66 9.36
CA ASP A 217 -5.19 9.35 8.83
C ASP A 217 -4.61 8.97 7.45
N TYR A 218 -3.42 9.48 7.12
CA TYR A 218 -2.77 9.32 5.80
C TYR A 218 -3.57 9.87 4.60
N ALA A 219 -4.52 10.77 4.84
CA ALA A 219 -5.37 11.34 3.81
C ALA A 219 -5.22 12.86 3.76
N GLN A 220 -5.20 13.42 2.55
CA GLN A 220 -4.96 14.85 2.34
C GLN A 220 -6.06 15.74 2.93
N ASP A 221 -7.33 15.36 2.74
CA ASP A 221 -8.49 16.08 3.29
C ASP A 221 -8.49 16.07 4.83
N ARG A 222 -8.11 14.96 5.43
CA ARG A 222 -8.00 14.81 6.89
C ARG A 222 -6.78 15.54 7.44
N GLY A 223 -5.65 15.51 6.75
CA GLY A 223 -4.47 16.30 7.07
C GLY A 223 -4.78 17.80 7.06
N GLN A 224 -5.53 18.27 6.06
CA GLN A 224 -6.01 19.65 6.00
C GLN A 224 -6.85 20.02 7.23
N VAL A 225 -7.88 19.23 7.56
CA VAL A 225 -8.74 19.49 8.73
C VAL A 225 -7.95 19.50 10.04
N ALA A 226 -7.01 18.56 10.22
CA ALA A 226 -6.16 18.52 11.40
C ALA A 226 -5.23 19.74 11.48
N ALA A 227 -4.64 20.16 10.36
CA ALA A 227 -3.81 21.36 10.28
C ALA A 227 -4.61 22.64 10.59
N GLU A 228 -5.81 22.80 10.02
CA GLU A 228 -6.72 23.92 10.32
C GLU A 228 -6.98 24.03 11.83
N ASN A 229 -7.31 22.90 12.48
CA ASN A 229 -7.58 22.88 13.91
C ASN A 229 -6.35 23.21 14.77
N MET A 230 -5.19 22.67 14.42
CA MET A 230 -3.95 22.89 15.18
C MET A 230 -3.40 24.30 15.00
N LEU A 231 -3.41 24.84 13.77
CA LEU A 231 -2.92 26.19 13.45
C LEU A 231 -3.85 27.29 13.98
N ALA A 232 -5.17 27.03 14.06
CA ALA A 232 -6.10 27.94 14.72
C ALA A 232 -5.81 28.08 16.23
N ALA A 233 -5.27 27.03 16.86
CA ALA A 233 -4.89 27.04 18.28
C ALA A 233 -3.42 27.45 18.52
N ASN A 234 -2.55 27.25 17.54
CA ASN A 234 -1.10 27.43 17.63
C ASN A 234 -0.56 28.04 16.33
N SER A 235 -0.87 29.32 16.09
CA SER A 235 -0.46 30.01 14.85
C SER A 235 1.02 30.40 14.82
N ASP A 236 1.69 30.39 15.98
CA ASP A 236 3.09 30.75 16.15
C ASP A 236 3.91 29.45 16.30
N VAL A 237 4.10 28.76 15.17
CA VAL A 237 4.92 27.54 15.06
C VAL A 237 5.83 27.64 13.85
N ASP A 238 6.95 26.94 13.86
CA ASP A 238 7.93 26.98 12.77
C ASP A 238 7.67 25.91 11.70
N LEU A 239 7.14 24.75 12.11
CA LEU A 239 7.04 23.57 11.26
C LEU A 239 5.71 22.81 11.45
N VAL A 240 5.09 22.41 10.35
CA VAL A 240 4.10 21.31 10.35
C VAL A 240 4.74 20.08 9.73
N MET A 241 4.93 19.03 10.52
CA MET A 241 5.45 17.75 10.06
C MET A 241 4.32 16.74 9.86
N GLY A 242 4.26 16.07 8.71
CA GLY A 242 3.37 14.94 8.51
C GLY A 242 4.11 13.62 8.39
N LEU A 243 3.49 12.54 8.84
CA LEU A 243 4.07 11.19 8.68
C LEU A 243 4.03 10.69 7.23
N ASN A 244 3.39 11.42 6.31
CA ASN A 244 3.38 11.13 4.89
C ASN A 244 3.07 12.41 4.09
N ASP A 245 3.42 12.44 2.80
CA ASP A 245 3.22 13.62 1.97
C ASP A 245 1.76 14.02 1.80
N SER A 246 0.83 13.07 1.68
CA SER A 246 -0.59 13.41 1.45
C SER A 246 -1.15 14.28 2.58
N MET A 247 -0.87 13.94 3.85
CA MET A 247 -1.29 14.77 4.99
C MET A 247 -0.58 16.13 5.00
N THR A 248 0.73 16.14 4.70
CA THR A 248 1.55 17.35 4.68
C THR A 248 1.11 18.32 3.58
N LEU A 249 0.74 17.82 2.39
CA LEU A 249 0.13 18.61 1.32
C LEU A 249 -1.22 19.21 1.76
N GLY A 250 -1.98 18.48 2.58
CA GLY A 250 -3.17 19.01 3.24
C GLY A 250 -2.85 20.22 4.14
N ALA A 251 -1.79 20.14 4.96
CA ALA A 251 -1.32 21.27 5.75
C ALA A 251 -0.77 22.42 4.90
N TYR A 252 0.00 22.11 3.86
CA TYR A 252 0.55 23.09 2.93
C TYR A 252 -0.56 23.98 2.37
N ASN A 253 -1.67 23.38 1.92
CA ASN A 253 -2.82 24.13 1.41
C ASN A 253 -3.42 25.11 2.45
N VAL A 254 -3.45 24.73 3.74
CA VAL A 254 -3.92 25.62 4.82
C VAL A 254 -2.97 26.79 5.02
N ILE A 255 -1.67 26.51 5.00
CA ILE A 255 -0.61 27.51 5.18
C ILE A 255 -0.57 28.48 4.01
N GLU A 256 -0.62 27.98 2.77
CA GLU A 256 -0.62 28.81 1.56
C GLU A 256 -1.85 29.73 1.48
N ALA A 257 -3.01 29.25 1.93
CA ALA A 257 -4.25 30.01 1.89
C ALA A 257 -4.34 31.15 2.93
N ASN A 258 -3.40 31.23 3.88
CA ASN A 258 -3.43 32.22 4.95
C ASN A 258 -2.09 32.98 5.08
N PRO A 259 -2.05 34.30 4.77
CA PRO A 259 -0.82 35.09 4.85
C PRO A 259 -0.27 35.22 6.28
N ASP A 260 -1.08 34.98 7.32
CA ASP A 260 -0.59 34.98 8.70
C ASP A 260 0.31 33.76 9.00
N TYR A 261 0.36 32.77 8.10
CA TYR A 261 1.17 31.55 8.21
C TYR A 261 2.40 31.59 7.29
N ASP A 262 2.80 32.77 6.79
CA ASP A 262 3.80 32.91 5.75
C ASP A 262 5.22 32.41 6.12
N ASP A 263 5.51 32.33 7.42
CA ASP A 263 6.80 31.87 7.95
C ASP A 263 6.82 30.38 8.34
N ILE A 264 5.70 29.67 8.17
CA ILE A 264 5.56 28.24 8.55
C ILE A 264 6.06 27.35 7.40
N LEU A 265 7.00 26.45 7.71
CA LEU A 265 7.49 25.44 6.80
C LEU A 265 6.74 24.12 6.99
N VAL A 266 6.79 23.23 5.99
CA VAL A 266 6.25 21.88 6.07
C VAL A 266 7.28 20.83 5.66
N ALA A 267 7.25 19.67 6.33
CA ALA A 267 8.09 18.53 5.99
C ALA A 267 7.29 17.23 6.15
N ALA A 268 7.57 16.24 5.32
CA ALA A 268 7.06 14.89 5.53
C ALA A 268 8.17 13.95 6.00
N ALA A 269 7.80 12.96 6.79
CA ALA A 269 8.73 11.90 7.16
C ALA A 269 8.95 10.89 6.02
N ALA A 270 8.01 10.76 5.07
CA ALA A 270 8.09 9.77 3.99
C ALA A 270 7.08 10.04 2.86
N ASP A 271 7.23 9.21 1.82
CA ASP A 271 6.48 9.01 0.57
C ASP A 271 7.27 9.45 -0.66
N GLY A 272 7.73 10.69 -0.75
CA GLY A 272 8.29 11.21 -2.00
C GLY A 272 7.22 11.38 -3.09
N GLN A 273 6.00 11.75 -2.70
CA GLN A 273 4.87 11.99 -3.59
C GLN A 273 5.20 13.13 -4.55
N LYS A 274 4.96 12.93 -5.86
CA LYS A 274 5.23 13.86 -6.96
C LYS A 274 4.74 15.27 -6.68
N GLU A 275 3.54 15.45 -6.11
CA GLU A 275 3.06 16.80 -5.81
C GLU A 275 3.93 17.51 -4.76
N ALA A 276 4.44 16.80 -3.75
CA ALA A 276 5.39 17.36 -2.79
C ALA A 276 6.76 17.61 -3.42
N LEU A 277 7.24 16.67 -4.25
CA LEU A 277 8.49 16.83 -4.98
C LEU A 277 8.46 17.99 -5.98
N ALA A 278 7.30 18.24 -6.61
CA ALA A 278 7.10 19.37 -7.52
C ALA A 278 7.27 20.70 -6.79
N LEU A 279 6.74 20.85 -5.57
CA LEU A 279 6.92 22.05 -4.75
C LEU A 279 8.41 22.29 -4.42
N ILE A 280 9.12 21.22 -4.03
CA ILE A 280 10.58 21.30 -3.78
C ILE A 280 11.33 21.67 -5.07
N ALA A 281 10.96 21.09 -6.21
CA ALA A 281 11.63 21.30 -7.48
C ALA A 281 11.39 22.71 -8.04
N GLU A 282 10.19 23.27 -7.84
CA GLU A 282 9.83 24.60 -8.32
C GLU A 282 10.59 25.71 -7.58
N ASP A 283 10.61 25.65 -6.25
CA ASP A 283 11.17 26.72 -5.41
C ASP A 283 12.60 26.42 -4.89
N GLY A 284 13.11 25.21 -5.12
CA GLY A 284 14.42 24.78 -4.63
C GLY A 284 14.52 24.90 -3.11
N CYS A 285 15.64 25.43 -2.60
CA CYS A 285 15.87 25.55 -1.15
C CYS A 285 15.04 26.66 -0.48
N GLU A 286 14.34 27.48 -1.27
CA GLU A 286 13.38 28.48 -0.77
C GLU A 286 11.96 27.90 -0.61
N SER A 287 11.73 26.66 -1.06
CA SER A 287 10.43 25.97 -0.90
C SER A 287 10.00 25.94 0.56
N ARG A 288 8.70 26.16 0.79
CA ARG A 288 8.08 25.91 2.10
C ARG A 288 7.94 24.42 2.40
N TYR A 289 7.86 23.58 1.37
CA TYR A 289 7.95 22.13 1.51
C TYR A 289 9.42 21.74 1.50
N ILE A 290 10.02 21.49 2.67
CA ILE A 290 11.48 21.46 2.80
C ILE A 290 12.10 20.08 2.60
N SER A 291 11.38 19.02 3.00
CA SER A 291 11.87 17.66 2.87
C SER A 291 10.76 16.63 2.89
N THR A 292 11.04 15.48 2.29
CA THR A 292 10.31 14.23 2.43
C THR A 292 11.29 13.06 2.43
N GLY A 293 10.81 11.83 2.44
CA GLY A 293 11.66 10.64 2.35
C GLY A 293 11.14 9.65 1.33
N LEU A 294 12.04 8.97 0.63
CA LEU A 294 11.72 8.04 -0.44
C LEU A 294 10.95 6.82 0.09
N ASN A 295 9.67 6.75 -0.23
CA ASN A 295 8.86 5.55 -0.11
C ASN A 295 8.05 5.41 -1.40
N SER A 296 8.67 4.81 -2.42
CA SER A 296 8.11 4.74 -3.76
C SER A 296 7.27 3.47 -3.97
N PRO A 297 5.99 3.60 -4.36
CA PRO A 297 5.15 2.44 -4.68
C PRO A 297 5.65 1.71 -5.94
N SER A 298 6.33 2.43 -6.84
CA SER A 298 6.90 1.85 -8.07
C SER A 298 8.05 0.90 -7.75
N LEU A 299 9.09 1.39 -7.06
CA LEU A 299 10.19 0.56 -6.54
C LEU A 299 9.71 -0.67 -5.76
N ALA A 300 8.75 -0.49 -4.83
CA ALA A 300 8.20 -1.61 -4.07
C ALA A 300 7.51 -2.65 -4.97
N ALA A 301 6.73 -2.22 -5.97
CA ALA A 301 6.09 -3.11 -6.94
C ALA A 301 7.11 -3.82 -7.84
N GLU A 302 8.14 -3.11 -8.31
CA GLU A 302 9.23 -3.65 -9.12
C GLU A 302 9.97 -4.76 -8.38
N ASP A 303 10.44 -4.49 -7.17
CA ASP A 303 11.18 -5.45 -6.36
C ASP A 303 10.32 -6.68 -6.03
N ALA A 304 9.08 -6.48 -5.55
CA ALA A 304 8.20 -7.59 -5.18
C ALA A 304 7.81 -8.46 -6.37
N LEU A 305 7.46 -7.86 -7.52
CA LEU A 305 7.09 -8.62 -8.72
C LEU A 305 8.30 -9.29 -9.35
N LYS A 306 9.49 -8.66 -9.32
CA LYS A 306 10.72 -9.32 -9.75
C LYS A 306 10.98 -10.59 -8.94
N ILE A 307 10.90 -10.52 -7.61
CA ILE A 307 11.06 -11.68 -6.73
C ILE A 307 10.00 -12.75 -7.07
N ALA A 308 8.74 -12.35 -7.23
CA ALA A 308 7.66 -13.29 -7.54
C ALA A 308 7.87 -14.01 -8.88
N VAL A 309 8.32 -13.30 -9.92
CA VAL A 309 8.64 -13.87 -11.25
C VAL A 309 9.89 -14.76 -11.19
N ASP A 310 10.96 -14.32 -10.51
CA ASP A 310 12.19 -15.11 -10.36
C ASP A 310 11.89 -16.47 -9.68
N ILE A 311 11.03 -16.46 -8.65
CA ILE A 311 10.58 -17.69 -7.97
C ILE A 311 9.69 -18.53 -8.88
N ALA A 312 8.70 -17.92 -9.53
CA ALA A 312 7.75 -18.64 -10.41
C ALA A 312 8.45 -19.32 -11.58
N THR A 313 9.50 -18.69 -12.12
CA THR A 313 10.32 -19.22 -13.22
C THR A 313 11.42 -20.18 -12.77
N GLY A 314 11.63 -20.32 -11.45
CA GLY A 314 12.74 -21.12 -10.90
C GLY A 314 14.12 -20.51 -11.17
N ALA A 315 14.18 -19.25 -11.57
CA ALA A 315 15.44 -18.52 -11.71
C ALA A 315 16.13 -18.34 -10.35
N THR A 316 15.37 -18.32 -9.26
CA THR A 316 15.88 -18.28 -7.88
C THR A 316 14.98 -19.08 -6.95
N GLU A 317 15.58 -19.82 -6.03
CA GLU A 317 14.81 -20.60 -5.05
C GLU A 317 14.26 -19.66 -3.95
N PRO A 318 13.05 -19.90 -3.42
CA PRO A 318 12.48 -19.13 -2.32
C PRO A 318 13.41 -18.96 -1.10
N ALA A 319 14.26 -19.96 -0.85
CA ALA A 319 15.19 -19.99 0.28
C ALA A 319 16.40 -19.05 0.11
N ASP A 320 16.67 -18.58 -1.11
CA ASP A 320 17.82 -17.72 -1.41
C ASP A 320 17.54 -16.24 -1.14
N TYR A 321 16.27 -15.84 -1.02
CA TYR A 321 15.91 -14.49 -0.61
C TYR A 321 16.02 -14.30 0.92
N PRO A 322 16.47 -13.13 1.39
CA PRO A 322 16.37 -12.79 2.80
C PRO A 322 14.90 -12.77 3.23
N LYS A 323 14.62 -13.00 4.52
CA LYS A 323 13.23 -12.98 5.02
C LYS A 323 12.58 -11.61 4.92
N GLU A 324 13.39 -10.56 4.99
CA GLU A 324 12.97 -9.18 4.87
C GLU A 324 14.02 -8.44 4.06
N SER A 325 13.55 -7.58 3.17
CA SER A 325 14.34 -6.67 2.38
C SER A 325 13.72 -5.29 2.47
N PHE A 326 14.56 -4.27 2.49
CA PHE A 326 14.13 -2.89 2.52
C PHE A 326 14.43 -2.22 1.19
N THR A 327 13.47 -1.45 0.68
CA THR A 327 13.73 -0.53 -0.43
C THR A 327 14.78 0.51 -0.01
N GLU A 328 15.39 1.15 -1.00
CA GLU A 328 16.32 2.25 -0.74
C GLU A 328 15.70 3.30 0.20
N ALA A 329 16.50 3.76 1.18
CA ALA A 329 16.08 4.69 2.20
C ALA A 329 16.83 6.02 2.03
N VAL A 330 16.12 7.03 1.53
CA VAL A 330 16.70 8.34 1.18
C VAL A 330 15.83 9.46 1.72
N GLY A 331 16.44 10.52 2.24
CA GLY A 331 15.78 11.80 2.46
C GLY A 331 15.84 12.65 1.18
N ILE A 332 14.74 13.27 0.81
CA ILE A 332 14.63 14.09 -0.40
C ILE A 332 14.42 15.54 0.02
N GLY A 333 15.22 16.44 -0.53
CA GLY A 333 15.13 17.89 -0.34
C GLY A 333 15.73 18.63 -1.54
N CYS A 334 15.88 19.95 -1.43
CA CYS A 334 16.31 20.77 -2.57
C CYS A 334 17.68 20.38 -3.15
N GLU A 335 18.58 19.80 -2.36
CA GLU A 335 19.95 19.46 -2.79
C GLU A 335 20.00 18.22 -3.70
N ASN A 336 19.01 17.32 -3.65
CA ASN A 336 18.95 16.09 -4.46
C ASN A 336 17.64 15.94 -5.25
N ILE A 337 16.81 16.97 -5.32
CA ILE A 337 15.47 16.88 -5.92
C ILE A 337 15.50 16.45 -7.40
N GLU A 338 16.53 16.85 -8.16
CA GLU A 338 16.69 16.48 -9.57
C GLU A 338 16.87 14.97 -9.79
N GLU A 339 17.29 14.22 -8.77
CA GLU A 339 17.45 12.76 -8.84
C GLU A 339 16.12 12.01 -8.67
N TYR A 340 15.14 12.61 -7.98
CA TYR A 340 13.92 11.93 -7.55
C TYR A 340 12.64 12.50 -8.16
N TYR A 341 12.64 13.74 -8.65
CA TYR A 341 11.45 14.33 -9.25
C TYR A 341 11.29 13.90 -10.71
N ASP A 342 10.25 13.11 -10.97
CA ASP A 342 9.76 12.80 -12.31
C ASP A 342 8.35 13.39 -12.51
N PRO A 343 8.17 14.41 -13.38
CA PRO A 343 6.85 14.99 -13.64
C PRO A 343 5.86 14.01 -14.26
N GLU A 344 6.35 12.93 -14.89
CA GLU A 344 5.52 11.87 -15.49
C GLU A 344 5.21 10.74 -14.48
N SER A 345 5.74 10.80 -13.25
CA SER A 345 5.42 9.84 -12.20
C SER A 345 3.91 9.79 -11.93
N VAL A 346 3.41 8.59 -11.64
CA VAL A 346 2.02 8.39 -11.21
C VAL A 346 1.81 8.58 -9.71
N PHE A 347 2.90 8.68 -8.95
CA PHE A 347 2.93 8.93 -7.52
C PHE A 347 3.83 10.10 -7.19
#